data_AF-A0AAC9NJ42-F1
#
_entry.id   AF-A0AAC9NJ42-F1
#
_cell.length_a   1.000
_cell.length_b   1.000
_cell.length_c   1.000
_cell.angle_alpha   90.00
_cell.angle_beta   90.00
_cell.angle_gamma   90.00
#
_symmetry.space_group_name_H-M   'P 1'
#
loop_
_entity.id
_entity.type
_entity.pdbx_description
1 polymer ?
#
loop_
_entity_poly.entity_id
_entity_poly.type
_entity_poly.pdbx_seq_one_letter_code
_entity_poly.pdbx_strand_id
1 'polypeptide(L)'
;MACSPLFVYAQAIITTLGTPIPLFNGADLGAFDHNKDRNGNANWLIINNEIQATQGHSLLVSRLSLPDFQLDFDYWASDSTQATVFFRCANPDAVNADTAYEVTLVNQSKDVGAGSILLLNKVKPSKVANEWNHIRISAIGTDLSVTLNGVTHHVRDTRFSNGPLAINYISGELRIKNIFLTIPGRW
;
A
#
# COMPACT_ATOMS: atom_id res chain seq x y z
N MET A 1 19.87 15.62 -5.91
CA MET A 1 18.66 16.37 -6.32
C MET A 1 17.47 15.63 -5.73
N ALA A 2 16.88 16.17 -4.65
CA ALA A 2 15.70 15.57 -4.03
C ALA A 2 14.47 15.83 -4.90
N CYS A 3 13.71 14.80 -5.23
CA CYS A 3 12.52 14.91 -6.06
C CYS A 3 11.38 15.43 -5.16
N SER A 4 11.11 16.73 -5.22
CA SER A 4 10.06 17.39 -4.44
C SER A 4 8.69 16.70 -4.61
N PRO A 5 7.80 16.71 -3.59
CA PRO A 5 6.43 16.18 -3.70
C PRO A 5 5.66 16.74 -4.91
N LEU A 6 5.92 17.99 -5.32
CA LEU A 6 5.36 18.60 -6.53
C LEU A 6 5.73 17.86 -7.82
N PHE A 7 6.87 17.17 -7.83
CA PHE A 7 7.37 16.43 -8.99
C PHE A 7 6.65 15.10 -9.20
N VAL A 8 6.21 14.43 -8.14
CA VAL A 8 5.37 13.22 -8.22
C VAL A 8 3.99 13.57 -8.79
N TYR A 9 3.40 14.69 -8.34
CA TYR A 9 2.16 15.21 -8.92
C TYR A 9 2.34 15.63 -10.38
N ALA A 10 3.41 16.35 -10.71
CA ALA A 10 3.69 16.76 -12.09
C ALA A 10 3.94 15.56 -13.01
N GLN A 11 4.65 14.52 -12.55
CA GLN A 11 4.79 13.27 -13.28
C GLN A 11 3.44 12.60 -13.48
N ALA A 12 2.60 12.45 -12.44
CA ALA A 12 1.26 11.88 -12.59
C ALA A 12 0.37 12.64 -13.59
N ILE A 13 0.52 13.98 -13.66
CA ILE A 13 -0.21 14.84 -14.60
C ILE A 13 0.35 14.75 -16.04
N ILE A 14 1.64 14.44 -16.21
CA ILE A 14 2.32 14.35 -17.53
C ILE A 14 2.40 12.89 -18.04
N THR A 15 2.24 11.89 -17.19
CA THR A 15 2.30 10.47 -17.57
C THR A 15 1.09 10.07 -18.40
N THR A 16 1.35 9.40 -19.52
CA THR A 16 0.32 8.68 -20.27
C THR A 16 -0.23 7.54 -19.43
N LEU A 17 -1.54 7.33 -19.52
CA LEU A 17 -2.22 6.15 -18.98
C LEU A 17 -1.40 4.87 -19.22
N GLY A 18 -1.30 4.02 -18.20
CA GLY A 18 -0.49 2.80 -18.24
C GLY A 18 0.99 2.96 -17.90
N THR A 19 1.46 4.18 -17.59
CA THR A 19 2.85 4.39 -17.14
C THR A 19 2.97 4.26 -15.61
N PRO A 20 3.92 3.47 -15.09
CA PRO A 20 4.20 3.42 -13.66
C PRO A 20 4.75 4.75 -13.11
N ILE A 21 4.15 5.25 -12.03
CA ILE A 21 4.54 6.46 -11.30
C ILE A 21 5.21 6.02 -10.00
N PRO A 22 6.48 6.40 -9.72
CA PRO A 22 7.11 6.07 -8.45
C PRO A 22 6.47 6.86 -7.31
N LEU A 23 5.98 6.17 -6.28
CA LEU A 23 5.54 6.79 -5.02
C LEU A 23 6.68 6.94 -4.01
N PHE A 24 7.82 6.34 -4.29
CA PHE A 24 9.02 6.48 -3.48
C PHE A 24 10.23 6.72 -4.37
N ASN A 25 10.93 7.81 -4.12
CA ASN A 25 12.06 8.27 -4.92
C ASN A 25 13.42 7.82 -4.36
N GLY A 26 13.43 7.10 -3.22
CA GLY A 26 14.65 6.67 -2.55
C GLY A 26 15.25 7.61 -1.52
N ALA A 27 14.73 8.83 -1.43
CA ALA A 27 15.33 9.93 -0.67
C ALA A 27 14.37 10.54 0.36
N ASP A 28 13.07 10.56 0.08
CA ASP A 28 12.07 11.15 0.97
C ASP A 28 10.69 10.48 0.84
N LEU A 29 9.80 10.81 1.78
CA LEU A 29 8.40 10.37 1.83
C LEU A 29 7.45 11.41 1.24
N GLY A 30 7.90 12.24 0.29
CA GLY A 30 7.13 13.37 -0.24
C GLY A 30 5.76 12.98 -0.81
N ALA A 31 5.63 11.78 -1.38
CA ALA A 31 4.37 11.26 -1.88
C ALA A 31 3.36 10.87 -0.79
N PHE A 32 3.75 10.90 0.49
CA PHE A 32 2.94 10.48 1.63
C PHE A 32 2.75 11.61 2.65
N ASP A 33 1.54 11.71 3.20
CA ASP A 33 1.27 12.35 4.47
C ASP A 33 1.58 11.36 5.61
N HIS A 34 2.47 11.77 6.49
CA HIS A 34 2.99 10.99 7.62
C HIS A 34 3.04 11.86 8.88
N ASN A 35 2.15 12.86 8.97
CA ASN A 35 2.09 13.76 10.11
C ASN A 35 1.82 12.98 11.41
N LYS A 36 2.71 13.14 12.39
CA LYS A 36 2.68 12.37 13.63
C LYS A 36 1.41 12.54 14.47
N ASP A 37 0.79 13.72 14.42
CA ASP A 37 -0.36 14.07 15.26
C ASP A 37 -1.66 13.49 14.68
N ARG A 38 -1.69 13.23 13.37
CA ARG A 38 -2.84 12.64 12.66
C ARG A 38 -2.68 11.15 12.39
N ASN A 39 -1.49 10.74 11.97
CA ASN A 39 -1.26 9.40 11.40
C ASN A 39 -0.51 8.46 12.34
N GLY A 40 -0.03 8.95 13.49
CA GLY A 40 0.75 8.16 14.46
C GLY A 40 2.26 8.38 14.34
N ASN A 41 3.03 7.70 15.18
CA ASN A 41 4.43 8.04 15.46
C ASN A 41 5.46 6.96 15.07
N ALA A 42 5.20 6.13 14.05
CA ALA A 42 6.23 5.20 13.59
C ALA A 42 7.49 5.92 13.11
N ASN A 43 8.64 5.27 13.29
CA ASN A 43 9.96 5.87 13.12
C ASN A 43 10.42 6.07 11.66
N TRP A 44 9.58 5.81 10.66
CA TRP A 44 9.86 5.77 9.22
C TRP A 44 11.27 6.24 8.82
N LEU A 45 12.14 5.27 8.57
CA LEU A 45 13.53 5.49 8.19
C LEU A 45 13.70 5.23 6.69
N ILE A 46 14.62 5.95 6.06
CA ILE A 46 15.02 5.70 4.67
C ILE A 46 16.44 5.16 4.69
N ILE A 47 16.59 3.88 4.37
CA ILE A 47 17.87 3.16 4.43
C ILE A 47 17.98 2.32 3.17
N ASN A 48 19.12 2.40 2.46
CA ASN A 48 19.40 1.59 1.26
C ASN A 48 18.30 1.64 0.19
N ASN A 49 17.68 2.81 -0.04
CA ASN A 49 16.56 2.97 -0.97
C ASN A 49 15.33 2.13 -0.58
N GLU A 50 15.09 2.00 0.73
CA GLU A 50 13.94 1.32 1.33
C GLU A 50 13.30 2.22 2.39
N ILE A 51 11.98 2.21 2.47
CA ILE A 51 11.24 2.71 3.61
C ILE A 51 11.24 1.62 4.67
N GLN A 52 11.74 1.90 5.87
CA GLN A 52 11.82 0.95 6.97
C GLN A 52 11.11 1.45 8.21
N ALA A 53 10.47 0.55 8.96
CA ALA A 53 9.88 0.84 10.25
C ALA A 53 10.12 -0.31 11.24
N THR A 54 10.46 0.05 12.47
CA THR A 54 10.77 -0.91 13.56
C THR A 54 10.16 -0.51 14.90
N GLN A 55 9.60 0.70 15.01
CA GLN A 55 9.07 1.25 16.25
C GLN A 55 7.88 2.17 15.98
N GLY A 56 7.01 2.31 16.99
CA GLY A 56 5.78 3.09 16.92
C GLY A 56 4.70 2.42 16.06
N HIS A 57 3.62 3.16 15.81
CA HIS A 57 2.53 2.76 14.91
C HIS A 57 2.14 3.99 14.11
N SER A 58 2.08 3.89 12.78
CA SER A 58 1.52 4.95 11.96
C SER A 58 1.15 4.53 10.55
N LEU A 59 0.46 5.46 9.88
CA LEU A 59 0.07 5.39 8.48
C LEU A 59 0.98 6.28 7.61
N LEU A 60 1.39 5.75 6.45
CA LEU A 60 1.81 6.54 5.29
C LEU A 60 0.63 6.67 4.34
N VAL A 61 -0.08 7.79 4.37
CA VAL A 61 -1.24 8.04 3.51
C VAL A 61 -0.77 8.69 2.22
N SER A 62 -1.05 8.13 1.05
CA SER A 62 -0.66 8.76 -0.21
C SER A 62 -1.35 10.11 -0.36
N ARG A 63 -0.62 11.09 -0.91
CA ARG A 63 -1.23 12.37 -1.24
C ARG A 63 -2.06 12.32 -2.54
N LEU A 64 -1.78 11.33 -3.40
CA LEU A 64 -2.62 11.01 -4.55
C LEU A 64 -3.87 10.27 -4.09
N SER A 65 -5.01 10.62 -4.69
CA SER A 65 -6.31 9.98 -4.50
C SER A 65 -6.84 9.61 -5.87
N LEU A 66 -7.14 8.32 -6.08
CA LEU A 66 -7.49 7.79 -7.40
C LEU A 66 -8.64 6.78 -7.31
N PRO A 67 -9.55 6.76 -8.29
CA PRO A 67 -10.61 5.76 -8.36
C PRO A 67 -10.07 4.43 -8.84
N ASP A 68 -9.27 4.44 -9.92
CA ASP A 68 -8.73 3.26 -10.56
C ASP A 68 -7.20 3.30 -10.54
N PHE A 69 -6.58 2.23 -10.06
CA PHE A 69 -5.12 2.11 -10.01
C PHE A 69 -4.64 0.66 -9.93
N GLN A 70 -3.36 0.48 -10.21
CA GLN A 70 -2.56 -0.67 -9.82
C GLN A 70 -1.40 -0.18 -8.96
N LEU A 71 -1.28 -0.71 -7.75
CA LEU A 71 -0.17 -0.47 -6.84
C LEU A 71 0.72 -1.70 -6.84
N ASP A 72 2.00 -1.53 -7.13
CA ASP A 72 3.03 -2.57 -7.14
C ASP A 72 4.14 -2.17 -6.17
N PHE A 73 4.57 -3.08 -5.30
CA PHE A 73 5.76 -2.89 -4.47
C PHE A 73 6.37 -4.19 -3.97
N ASP A 74 7.62 -4.10 -3.55
CA ASP A 74 8.30 -5.18 -2.83
C ASP A 74 8.32 -4.85 -1.34
N TYR A 75 8.05 -5.86 -0.51
CA TYR A 75 8.14 -5.73 0.94
C TYR A 75 8.84 -6.91 1.60
N TRP A 76 9.49 -6.62 2.71
CA TRP A 76 10.02 -7.60 3.65
C TRP A 76 9.38 -7.34 5.01
N ALA A 77 8.98 -8.41 5.69
CA ALA A 77 8.34 -8.35 7.00
C ALA A 77 8.93 -9.43 7.90
N SER A 78 9.25 -9.11 9.15
CA SER A 78 9.62 -10.12 10.14
C SER A 78 8.40 -10.93 10.61
N ASP A 79 8.64 -12.02 11.35
CA ASP A 79 7.55 -12.84 11.93
C ASP A 79 6.65 -12.08 12.91
N SER A 80 7.15 -11.00 13.51
CA SER A 80 6.40 -10.16 14.46
C SER A 80 5.73 -8.95 13.79
N THR A 81 5.87 -8.82 12.47
CA THR A 81 5.33 -7.68 11.74
C THR A 81 3.82 -7.72 11.69
N GLN A 82 3.20 -6.58 11.99
CA GLN A 82 1.80 -6.32 11.74
C GLN A 82 1.70 -5.12 10.80
N ALA A 83 1.33 -5.38 9.55
CA ALA A 83 1.24 -4.36 8.53
C ALA A 83 0.11 -4.66 7.54
N THR A 84 -0.56 -3.59 7.10
CA THR A 84 -1.66 -3.64 6.14
C THR A 84 -1.52 -2.51 5.11
N VAL A 85 -2.11 -2.70 3.93
CA VAL A 85 -2.35 -1.63 2.97
C VAL A 85 -3.85 -1.38 2.92
N PHE A 86 -4.23 -0.16 3.23
CA PHE A 86 -5.56 0.36 2.97
C PHE A 86 -5.61 1.00 1.59
N PHE A 87 -6.74 0.89 0.92
CA PHE A 87 -6.94 1.57 -0.36
C PHE A 87 -8.38 2.01 -0.58
N ARG A 88 -8.53 3.04 -1.43
CA ARG A 88 -9.78 3.82 -1.59
C ARG A 88 -10.30 4.28 -0.23
N CYS A 89 -9.43 4.92 0.56
CA CYS A 89 -9.77 5.44 1.88
C CYS A 89 -10.78 6.59 1.74
N ALA A 90 -12.07 6.31 1.94
CA ALA A 90 -13.16 7.26 1.81
C ALA A 90 -13.08 8.38 2.86
N ASN A 91 -12.50 8.09 4.02
CA ASN A 91 -12.16 9.06 5.05
C ASN A 91 -10.67 8.93 5.43
N PRO A 92 -9.76 9.73 4.83
CA PRO A 92 -8.33 9.65 5.12
C PRO A 92 -7.94 10.12 6.53
N ASP A 93 -8.83 10.82 7.24
CA ASP A 93 -8.63 11.19 8.66
C ASP A 93 -9.01 10.07 9.63
N ALA A 94 -9.69 9.02 9.15
CA ALA A 94 -10.14 7.89 9.96
C ALA A 94 -10.09 6.59 9.15
N VAL A 95 -8.88 6.18 8.76
CA VAL A 95 -8.64 4.98 7.95
C VAL A 95 -8.86 3.71 8.78
N ASN A 96 -9.85 2.90 8.40
CA ASN A 96 -10.14 1.59 8.98
C ASN A 96 -11.00 0.75 8.01
N ALA A 97 -11.40 -0.45 8.43
CA ALA A 97 -12.16 -1.38 7.60
C ALA A 97 -13.59 -0.91 7.22
N ASP A 98 -14.14 0.09 7.92
CA ASP A 98 -15.43 0.72 7.62
C ASP A 98 -15.30 1.87 6.61
N THR A 99 -14.08 2.40 6.40
CA THR A 99 -13.81 3.55 5.54
C THR A 99 -12.85 3.24 4.38
N ALA A 100 -12.31 2.03 4.30
CA ALA A 100 -11.37 1.62 3.27
C ALA A 100 -11.42 0.10 3.05
N TYR A 101 -10.90 -0.35 1.91
CA TYR A 101 -10.50 -1.75 1.75
C TYR A 101 -9.16 -2.00 2.44
N GLU A 102 -8.98 -3.20 3.00
CA GLU A 102 -7.79 -3.55 3.79
C GLU A 102 -7.16 -4.86 3.30
N VAL A 103 -5.89 -4.79 2.90
CA VAL A 103 -5.05 -5.93 2.52
C VAL A 103 -4.01 -6.15 3.59
N THR A 104 -3.94 -7.35 4.17
CA THR A 104 -2.85 -7.67 5.10
C THR A 104 -1.59 -8.09 4.35
N LEU A 105 -0.43 -7.62 4.82
CA LEU A 105 0.88 -7.98 4.27
C LEU A 105 1.50 -9.22 4.94
N VAL A 106 0.85 -9.72 6.00
CA VAL A 106 1.34 -10.82 6.83
C VAL A 106 0.25 -11.85 7.05
N ASN A 107 0.61 -13.05 7.51
CA ASN A 107 -0.37 -14.03 7.93
C ASN A 107 -0.94 -13.64 9.30
N GLN A 108 -2.26 -13.52 9.44
CA GLN A 108 -2.92 -13.16 10.69
C GLN A 108 -3.38 -14.39 11.50
N SER A 109 -3.70 -15.48 10.80
CA SER A 109 -4.15 -16.74 11.42
C SER A 109 -3.97 -17.90 10.45
N LYS A 110 -4.35 -19.11 10.85
CA LYS A 110 -4.35 -20.31 9.98
C LYS A 110 -5.28 -20.19 8.76
N ASP A 111 -6.27 -19.31 8.81
CA ASP A 111 -7.31 -19.14 7.79
C ASP A 111 -7.23 -17.78 7.06
N VAL A 112 -6.29 -16.91 7.46
CA VAL A 112 -6.13 -15.55 6.91
C VAL A 112 -4.65 -15.28 6.65
N GLY A 113 -4.25 -15.47 5.41
CA GLY A 113 -2.90 -15.24 4.91
C GLY A 113 -2.68 -13.83 4.37
N ALA A 114 -1.39 -13.50 4.18
CA ALA A 114 -0.97 -12.31 3.44
C ALA A 114 -1.65 -12.23 2.06
N GLY A 115 -2.02 -11.03 1.64
CA GLY A 115 -2.77 -10.78 0.40
C GLY A 115 -4.29 -10.95 0.54
N SER A 116 -4.80 -11.34 1.71
CA SER A 116 -6.24 -11.33 1.99
C SER A 116 -6.78 -9.90 1.97
N ILE A 117 -7.91 -9.68 1.28
CA ILE A 117 -8.72 -8.49 1.47
C ILE A 117 -9.67 -8.80 2.64
N LEU A 118 -9.38 -8.31 3.84
CA LEU A 118 -9.83 -8.94 5.10
C LEU A 118 -11.35 -9.18 5.22
N LEU A 119 -12.17 -8.23 4.74
CA LEU A 119 -13.62 -8.33 4.78
C LEU A 119 -14.27 -8.98 3.55
N LEU A 120 -13.49 -9.31 2.52
CA LEU A 120 -14.01 -9.74 1.22
C LEU A 120 -13.51 -11.11 0.77
N ASN A 121 -12.21 -11.37 0.94
CA ASN A 121 -11.59 -12.57 0.44
C ASN A 121 -10.40 -12.95 1.33
N LYS A 122 -10.54 -14.06 2.04
CA LYS A 122 -9.51 -14.63 2.90
C LYS A 122 -8.76 -15.69 2.12
N VAL A 123 -7.45 -15.51 2.00
CA VAL A 123 -6.55 -16.45 1.32
C VAL A 123 -5.87 -17.33 2.35
N LYS A 124 -5.51 -18.56 1.97
CA LYS A 124 -4.75 -19.44 2.86
C LYS A 124 -3.33 -18.89 3.07
N PRO A 125 -2.78 -18.96 4.30
CA PRO A 125 -1.41 -18.57 4.57
C PRO A 125 -0.38 -19.27 3.67
N SER A 126 0.58 -18.50 3.17
CA SER A 126 1.81 -18.98 2.53
C SER A 126 3.03 -18.46 3.31
N LYS A 127 4.22 -18.97 3.02
CA LYS A 127 5.44 -18.36 3.56
C LYS A 127 5.60 -16.96 2.95
N VAL A 128 5.82 -15.97 3.83
CA VAL A 128 6.03 -14.55 3.50
C VAL A 128 6.96 -13.85 4.49
N ALA A 129 7.03 -14.33 5.74
CA ALA A 129 7.86 -13.72 6.76
C ALA A 129 9.35 -14.03 6.54
N ASN A 130 10.18 -13.05 6.89
CA ASN A 130 11.63 -13.05 6.73
C ASN A 130 12.13 -13.22 5.28
N GLU A 131 11.29 -12.94 4.29
CA GLU A 131 11.68 -12.93 2.88
C GLU A 131 11.09 -11.73 2.14
N TRP A 132 11.70 -11.40 0.99
CA TRP A 132 11.15 -10.37 0.10
C TRP A 132 9.97 -10.94 -0.67
N ASN A 133 8.87 -10.20 -0.66
CA ASN A 133 7.64 -10.52 -1.36
C ASN A 133 7.32 -9.42 -2.34
N HIS A 134 6.74 -9.79 -3.47
CA HIS A 134 6.20 -8.86 -4.44
C HIS A 134 4.67 -8.90 -4.37
N ILE A 135 4.04 -7.72 -4.21
CA ILE A 135 2.60 -7.60 -4.17
C ILE A 135 2.11 -6.56 -5.19
N ARG A 136 1.03 -6.93 -5.89
CA ARG A 136 0.24 -6.03 -6.73
C ARG A 136 -1.18 -5.96 -6.21
N ILE A 137 -1.68 -4.76 -5.95
CA ILE A 137 -3.08 -4.48 -5.61
C ILE A 137 -3.70 -3.72 -6.78
N SER A 138 -4.76 -4.26 -7.36
CA SER A 138 -5.49 -3.60 -8.45
C SER A 138 -6.92 -3.30 -8.01
N ALA A 139 -7.34 -2.06 -8.20
CA ALA A 139 -8.70 -1.61 -8.00
C ALA A 139 -9.16 -0.89 -9.27
N ILE A 140 -10.04 -1.52 -10.05
CA ILE A 140 -10.51 -0.99 -11.34
C ILE A 140 -12.03 -1.13 -11.37
N GLY A 141 -12.75 -0.01 -11.31
CA GLY A 141 -14.20 -0.03 -11.13
C GLY A 141 -14.57 -0.79 -9.87
N THR A 142 -15.35 -1.86 -10.01
CA THR A 142 -15.76 -2.75 -8.90
C THR A 142 -14.90 -4.00 -8.80
N ASP A 143 -14.01 -4.26 -9.76
CA ASP A 143 -13.12 -5.41 -9.78
C ASP A 143 -11.85 -5.10 -8.97
N LEU A 144 -11.66 -5.86 -7.89
CA LEU A 144 -10.52 -5.78 -6.99
C LEU A 144 -9.69 -7.04 -7.11
N SER A 145 -8.37 -6.92 -7.05
CA SER A 145 -7.50 -8.08 -6.97
C SER A 145 -6.22 -7.82 -6.21
N VAL A 146 -5.68 -8.88 -5.64
CA VAL A 146 -4.35 -8.91 -5.04
C VAL A 146 -3.57 -10.05 -5.68
N THR A 147 -2.39 -9.74 -6.21
CA THR A 147 -1.40 -10.71 -6.65
C THR A 147 -0.26 -10.71 -5.63
N LEU A 148 -0.03 -11.82 -4.95
CA LEU A 148 1.10 -11.99 -4.04
C LEU A 148 2.00 -13.09 -4.57
N ASN A 149 3.28 -12.78 -4.84
CA ASN A 149 4.27 -13.72 -5.36
C ASN A 149 3.77 -14.55 -6.56
N GLY A 150 3.03 -13.90 -7.46
CA GLY A 150 2.47 -14.51 -8.68
C GLY A 150 1.11 -15.19 -8.52
N VAL A 151 0.58 -15.34 -7.30
CA VAL A 151 -0.76 -15.91 -7.06
C VAL A 151 -1.78 -14.80 -6.95
N THR A 152 -2.81 -14.83 -7.81
CA THR A 152 -3.82 -13.78 -7.89
C THR A 152 -5.16 -14.24 -7.32
N HIS A 153 -5.78 -13.37 -6.52
CA HIS A 153 -7.15 -13.53 -6.05
C HIS A 153 -7.99 -12.31 -6.45
N HIS A 154 -9.21 -12.56 -6.92
CA HIS A 154 -10.14 -11.54 -7.38
C HIS A 154 -11.37 -11.49 -6.48
N VAL A 155 -11.96 -10.31 -6.35
CA VAL A 155 -13.26 -10.10 -5.73
C VAL A 155 -13.93 -8.88 -6.36
N ARG A 156 -15.26 -8.80 -6.27
CA ARG A 156 -16.01 -7.61 -6.65
C ARG A 156 -16.66 -6.98 -5.44
N ASP A 157 -16.59 -5.67 -5.34
CA ASP A 157 -17.23 -4.90 -4.28
C ASP A 157 -17.44 -3.44 -4.71
N THR A 158 -18.41 -2.76 -4.08
CA THR A 158 -18.85 -1.40 -4.44
C THR A 158 -18.80 -0.42 -3.27
N ARG A 159 -18.33 -0.82 -2.08
CA ARG A 159 -18.36 0.00 -0.86
C ARG A 159 -17.52 1.27 -0.97
N PHE A 160 -16.37 1.19 -1.64
CA PHE A 160 -15.48 2.34 -1.84
C PHE A 160 -15.05 2.48 -3.30
N SER A 161 -15.20 3.67 -3.86
CA SER A 161 -14.98 3.94 -5.29
C SER A 161 -13.75 4.80 -5.58
N ASN A 162 -13.24 5.53 -4.60
CA ASN A 162 -12.12 6.46 -4.73
C ASN A 162 -11.51 6.77 -3.36
N GLY A 163 -10.24 7.15 -3.34
CA GLY A 163 -9.54 7.62 -2.15
C GLY A 163 -8.03 7.41 -2.29
N PRO A 164 -7.23 7.95 -1.34
CA PRO A 164 -5.83 7.59 -1.26
C PRO A 164 -5.64 6.12 -0.85
N LEU A 165 -4.41 5.65 -0.99
CA LEU A 165 -3.91 4.43 -0.35
C LEU A 165 -3.20 4.80 0.95
N ALA A 166 -3.09 3.85 1.87
CA ALA A 166 -2.37 4.03 3.11
C ALA A 166 -1.61 2.76 3.49
N ILE A 167 -0.31 2.88 3.73
CA ILE A 167 0.48 1.78 4.31
C ILE A 167 0.44 1.94 5.83
N ASN A 168 -0.09 0.95 6.51
CA ASN A 168 -0.21 0.91 7.97
C ASN A 168 0.85 -0.02 8.54
N TYR A 169 1.70 0.50 9.43
CA TYR A 169 2.69 -0.28 10.17
C TYR A 169 2.37 -0.20 11.66
N ILE A 170 2.10 -1.35 12.29
CA ILE A 170 1.72 -1.44 13.72
C ILE A 170 2.90 -1.92 14.59
N SER A 171 3.61 -2.96 14.15
CA SER A 171 4.71 -3.56 14.93
C SER A 171 5.65 -4.38 14.05
N GLY A 172 6.77 -4.81 14.64
CA GLY A 172 7.75 -5.72 14.03
C GLY A 172 8.82 -4.98 13.24
N GLU A 173 9.24 -5.57 12.12
CA GLU A 173 10.16 -4.92 11.19
C GLU A 173 9.57 -5.00 9.78
N LEU A 174 9.36 -3.83 9.19
CA LEU A 174 8.82 -3.68 7.84
C LEU A 174 9.83 -2.93 6.98
N ARG A 175 10.10 -3.45 5.78
CA ARG A 175 10.89 -2.77 4.76
C ARG A 175 10.13 -2.78 3.44
N ILE A 176 10.09 -1.65 2.73
CA ILE A 176 9.34 -1.51 1.49
C ILE A 176 10.20 -0.78 0.47
N LYS A 177 10.18 -1.23 -0.79
CA LYS A 177 10.84 -0.58 -1.92
C LYS A 177 10.07 -0.78 -3.21
N ASN A 178 10.55 -0.14 -4.27
CA ASN A 178 10.00 -0.29 -5.62
C ASN A 178 8.49 0.00 -5.68
N ILE A 179 8.07 1.10 -5.03
CA ILE A 179 6.65 1.45 -4.93
C ILE A 179 6.22 2.21 -6.17
N PHE A 180 5.38 1.57 -6.99
CA PHE A 180 4.86 2.14 -8.23
C PHE A 180 3.35 2.12 -8.26
N LEU A 181 2.79 3.20 -8.80
CA LEU A 181 1.36 3.36 -9.02
C LEU A 181 1.11 3.53 -10.52
N THR A 182 0.25 2.71 -11.09
CA THR A 182 -0.15 2.81 -12.49
C THR A 182 -1.62 3.16 -12.58
N ILE A 183 -1.94 4.22 -13.31
CA ILE A 183 -3.33 4.56 -13.65
C ILE A 183 -3.67 3.79 -14.93
N PRO A 184 -4.59 2.81 -14.90
CA PRO A 184 -4.91 2.02 -16.07
C PRO A 184 -5.53 2.91 -17.15
N GLY A 185 -5.18 2.65 -18.42
CA GLY A 185 -5.88 3.24 -19.55
C GLY A 185 -7.34 2.77 -19.58
N ARG A 186 -8.27 3.73 -19.63
CA ARG A 186 -9.67 3.42 -19.91
C ARG A 186 -9.79 3.16 -21.41
N TRP A 187 -10.22 1.94 -21.76
CA TRP A 187 -10.61 1.58 -23.12
C TRP A 187 -12.03 2.08 -23.40
#